data_AF-A0A3D4TZU8-F1
#
_entry.id   AF-A0A3D4TZU8-F1
#
_cell.length_a   1.000
_cell.length_b   1.000
_cell.length_c   1.000
_cell.angle_alpha   90.00
_cell.angle_beta   90.00
_cell.angle_gamma   90.00
#
_symmetry.space_group_name_H-M   'P 1'
#
loop_
_entity.id
_entity.type
_entity.pdbx_description
1 polymer ?
#
loop_
_entity_poly.entity_id
_entity_poly.type
_entity_poly.pdbx_seq_one_letter_code
_entity_poly.pdbx_strand_id
1 'polypeptide(L)'
;MVSINLKTILNMKSRLLIFILIIATVFFIVVGHLLYLSNFKGNEKFPKDSYLETEPNKTALIIVAHDDDAISSSGTTTELIKKGWKVHFLSFYGKWRKQDNPLRKKEVEHVAKIQNLTSIDLIDFSIQKTDTVKEPWMPVPYSEFPNYFKIDSLKILIQNAINKYQPSVIFSLDNITGAYGHPEHACVSQCIIDVCNEQKLSDSFSVNKIYQAVYTKTMNENIIGDVPVYITAKKVYNADGMPNPDVEINIYGSAKEKKAIMNAYKSQKRNLKKFWPYYNWYPYSIYFKIFDKEYFRIININKQN
;
A
#
# COMPACT_ATOMS: atom_id res chain seq x y z
N MET A 1 43.47 -51.33 22.69
CA MET A 1 42.94 -51.02 21.34
C MET A 1 41.42 -50.99 21.41
N VAL A 2 40.79 -49.83 21.23
CA VAL A 2 39.33 -49.72 21.16
C VAL A 2 38.91 -50.02 19.72
N SER A 3 38.28 -51.17 19.47
CA SER A 3 37.74 -51.47 18.14
C SER A 3 36.42 -50.73 17.95
N ILE A 4 36.42 -49.67 17.14
CA ILE A 4 35.18 -49.01 16.75
C ILE A 4 34.40 -49.95 15.82
N ASN A 5 33.16 -50.28 16.20
CA ASN A 5 32.30 -51.21 15.48
C ASN A 5 31.93 -50.64 14.09
N LEU A 6 32.25 -51.39 13.03
CA LEU A 6 32.01 -51.01 11.62
C LEU A 6 30.52 -50.67 11.35
N LYS A 7 29.58 -51.33 12.06
CA LYS A 7 28.14 -51.04 11.98
C LYS A 7 27.80 -49.63 12.49
N THR A 8 28.50 -49.17 13.52
CA THR A 8 28.31 -47.81 14.06
C THR A 8 28.74 -46.76 13.05
N ILE A 9 29.86 -46.97 12.36
CA ILE A 9 30.37 -46.05 11.33
C ILE A 9 29.42 -46.00 10.12
N LEU A 10 28.92 -47.14 9.66
CA LEU A 10 27.94 -47.22 8.57
C LEU A 10 26.63 -46.51 8.94
N ASN A 11 26.13 -46.72 10.16
CA ASN A 11 24.93 -46.03 10.65
C ASN A 11 25.12 -44.50 10.76
N MET A 12 26.30 -44.03 11.17
CA MET A 12 26.62 -42.60 11.19
C MET A 12 26.66 -42.00 9.78
N LYS A 13 27.26 -42.68 8.80
CA LYS A 13 27.29 -42.23 7.41
C LYS A 13 25.90 -42.16 6.78
N SER A 14 25.05 -43.16 7.01
CA SER A 14 23.66 -43.15 6.52
C SER A 14 22.83 -42.03 7.15
N ARG A 15 22.98 -41.76 8.45
CA ARG A 15 22.31 -40.63 9.13
C ARG A 15 22.79 -39.28 8.59
N LEU A 16 24.09 -39.13 8.36
CA LEU A 16 24.66 -37.92 7.77
C LEU A 16 24.14 -37.71 6.34
N LEU A 17 24.09 -38.76 5.51
CA LEU A 17 23.55 -38.67 4.15
C LEU A 17 22.06 -38.26 4.16
N ILE A 18 21.24 -38.87 5.02
CA ILE A 18 19.83 -38.50 5.18
C ILE A 18 19.71 -37.03 5.60
N PHE A 19 20.53 -36.58 6.55
CA PHE A 19 20.53 -35.19 6.99
C PHE A 19 20.91 -34.21 5.86
N ILE A 20 21.94 -34.53 5.07
CA ILE A 20 22.33 -33.75 3.89
C ILE A 20 21.19 -33.69 2.86
N LEU A 21 20.52 -34.81 2.60
CA LEU A 21 19.39 -34.88 1.68
C LEU A 21 18.21 -34.03 2.15
N ILE A 22 17.92 -34.01 3.47
CA ILE A 22 16.89 -33.15 4.05
C ILE A 22 17.25 -31.68 3.86
N ILE A 23 18.49 -31.28 4.18
CA ILE A 23 18.96 -29.90 3.98
C ILE A 23 18.86 -29.50 2.51
N ALA A 24 19.34 -30.34 1.60
CA ALA A 24 19.28 -30.09 0.17
C ALA A 24 17.83 -29.94 -0.30
N THR A 25 16.92 -30.81 0.16
CA THR A 25 15.49 -30.74 -0.19
C THR A 25 14.86 -29.43 0.31
N VAL A 26 15.09 -29.06 1.56
CA VAL A 26 14.59 -27.78 2.12
C VAL A 26 15.17 -26.59 1.34
N PHE A 27 16.45 -26.64 1.00
CA PHE A 27 17.10 -25.60 0.19
C PHE A 27 16.43 -25.46 -1.18
N PHE A 28 16.21 -26.55 -1.91
CA PHE A 28 15.53 -26.51 -3.22
C PHE A 28 14.08 -26.03 -3.12
N ILE A 29 13.36 -26.39 -2.06
CA ILE A 29 12.00 -25.88 -1.81
C ILE A 29 12.02 -24.36 -1.60
N VAL A 30 12.95 -23.85 -0.78
CA VAL A 30 13.07 -22.41 -0.51
C VAL A 30 13.46 -21.65 -1.78
N VAL A 31 14.44 -22.14 -2.53
CA VAL A 31 14.87 -21.53 -3.80
C VAL A 31 13.74 -21.56 -4.82
N GLY A 32 13.07 -22.70 -4.99
CA GLY A 32 11.92 -22.83 -5.89
C GLY A 32 10.79 -21.87 -5.54
N HIS A 33 10.48 -21.70 -4.25
CA HIS A 33 9.46 -20.75 -3.80
C HIS A 33 9.90 -19.29 -4.00
N LEU A 34 11.19 -18.95 -3.85
CA LEU A 34 11.69 -17.61 -4.15
C LEU A 34 11.62 -17.29 -5.64
N LEU A 35 11.90 -18.26 -6.52
CA LEU A 35 11.71 -18.12 -7.97
C LEU A 35 10.23 -17.94 -8.31
N TYR A 36 9.35 -18.74 -7.71
CA TYR A 36 7.91 -18.54 -7.85
C TYR A 36 7.46 -17.15 -7.38
N LEU A 37 7.95 -16.69 -6.22
CA LEU A 37 7.65 -15.36 -5.68
C LEU A 37 8.12 -14.24 -6.61
N SER A 38 9.22 -14.44 -7.33
CA SER A 38 9.73 -13.45 -8.29
C SER A 38 8.79 -13.21 -9.48
N ASN A 39 7.88 -14.15 -9.79
CA ASN A 39 6.87 -13.96 -10.85
C ASN A 39 5.84 -12.87 -10.50
N PHE A 40 5.67 -12.54 -9.22
CA PHE A 40 4.78 -11.46 -8.78
C PHE A 40 5.44 -10.08 -8.84
N LYS A 41 6.75 -10.01 -9.08
CA LYS A 41 7.50 -8.74 -9.18
C LYS A 41 7.12 -8.02 -10.48
N GLY A 42 6.98 -6.70 -10.42
CA GLY A 42 6.92 -5.87 -11.62
C GLY A 42 8.23 -5.96 -12.42
N ASN A 43 8.13 -6.40 -13.67
CA ASN A 43 9.27 -6.56 -14.59
C ASN A 43 9.42 -5.36 -15.54
N GLU A 44 8.38 -4.53 -15.62
CA GLU A 44 8.35 -3.30 -16.36
C GLU A 44 9.29 -2.26 -15.73
N LYS A 45 9.86 -1.39 -16.57
CA LYS A 45 10.75 -0.31 -16.14
C LYS A 45 10.01 1.01 -16.25
N PHE A 46 10.03 1.78 -15.18
CA PHE A 46 9.49 3.13 -15.14
C PHE A 46 10.60 4.15 -14.86
N PRO A 47 10.42 5.42 -15.23
CA PRO A 47 11.28 6.50 -14.79
C PRO A 47 11.43 6.52 -13.26
N LYS A 48 12.62 6.86 -12.77
CA LYS A 48 12.79 7.16 -11.35
C LYS A 48 12.13 8.49 -11.03
N ASP A 49 11.53 8.60 -9.85
CA ASP A 49 11.09 9.91 -9.37
C ASP A 49 12.30 10.82 -9.09
N SER A 50 12.22 12.07 -9.56
CA SER A 50 13.23 13.11 -9.30
C SER A 50 12.65 14.30 -8.51
N TYR A 51 11.32 14.44 -8.50
CA TYR A 51 10.65 15.59 -7.91
C TYR A 51 10.75 15.57 -6.37
N LEU A 52 10.58 14.41 -5.73
CA LEU A 52 10.63 14.29 -4.27
C LEU A 52 12.02 14.61 -3.70
N GLU A 53 13.07 14.49 -4.50
CA GLU A 53 14.42 14.91 -4.10
C GLU A 53 14.54 16.44 -4.13
N THR A 54 14.02 17.10 -5.18
CA THR A 54 14.25 18.52 -5.44
C THR A 54 13.20 19.46 -4.83
N GLU A 55 12.02 18.96 -4.47
CA GLU A 55 10.91 19.78 -3.97
C GLU A 55 11.30 20.51 -2.67
N PRO A 56 11.26 21.86 -2.62
CA PRO A 56 11.65 22.62 -1.43
C PRO A 56 10.64 22.50 -0.28
N ASN A 57 9.33 22.44 -0.55
CA ASN A 57 8.34 22.19 0.49
C ASN A 57 8.32 20.68 0.82
N LYS A 58 9.11 20.30 1.81
CA LYS A 58 9.26 18.92 2.30
C LYS A 58 8.10 18.48 3.21
N THR A 59 6.85 18.68 2.76
CA THR A 59 5.64 18.26 3.48
C THR A 59 4.77 17.36 2.61
N ALA A 60 4.46 16.16 3.12
CA ALA A 60 3.59 15.20 2.45
C ALA A 60 2.36 14.88 3.32
N LEU A 61 1.25 14.57 2.66
CA LEU A 61 0.03 14.12 3.32
C LEU A 61 -0.45 12.80 2.71
N ILE A 62 -0.55 11.76 3.53
CA ILE A 62 -1.15 10.48 3.14
C ILE A 62 -2.65 10.57 3.40
N ILE A 63 -3.49 10.34 2.39
CA ILE A 63 -4.95 10.31 2.53
C ILE A 63 -5.46 9.00 1.95
N VAL A 64 -6.10 8.19 2.78
CA VAL A 64 -6.62 6.87 2.39
C VAL A 64 -8.00 6.61 2.99
N ALA A 65 -8.80 5.78 2.31
CA ALA A 65 -10.10 5.36 2.82
C ALA A 65 -9.93 4.52 4.09
N HIS A 66 -9.07 3.50 4.04
CA HIS A 66 -8.76 2.63 5.16
C HIS A 66 -7.30 2.73 5.57
N ASP A 67 -7.03 2.57 6.85
CA ASP A 67 -5.70 2.81 7.39
C ASP A 67 -4.58 1.91 6.83
N ASP A 68 -4.90 0.69 6.41
CA ASP A 68 -3.95 -0.29 5.89
C ASP A 68 -3.57 -0.05 4.42
N ASP A 69 -4.37 0.73 3.69
CA ASP A 69 -4.11 1.10 2.29
C ASP A 69 -2.78 1.84 2.13
N ALA A 70 -2.39 2.61 3.17
CA ALA A 70 -1.15 3.39 3.20
C ALA A 70 0.12 2.53 3.18
N ILE A 71 0.03 1.21 3.40
CA ILE A 71 1.16 0.30 3.20
C ILE A 71 1.71 0.40 1.77
N SER A 72 0.86 0.72 0.79
CA SER A 72 1.22 0.86 -0.62
C SER A 72 2.22 1.98 -0.90
N SER A 73 2.33 2.96 -0.01
CA SER A 73 3.29 4.05 -0.07
C SER A 73 4.23 4.11 1.14
N SER A 74 4.18 3.12 2.03
CA SER A 74 4.88 3.16 3.34
C SER A 74 6.40 3.13 3.21
N GLY A 75 6.95 2.44 2.20
CA GLY A 75 8.40 2.42 1.95
C GLY A 75 8.88 3.79 1.50
N THR A 76 8.21 4.39 0.52
CA THR A 76 8.49 5.72 0.00
C THR A 76 8.37 6.77 1.09
N THR A 77 7.26 6.78 1.82
CA THR A 77 7.04 7.78 2.87
C THR A 77 8.01 7.62 4.04
N THR A 78 8.51 6.42 4.32
CA THR A 78 9.62 6.24 5.28
C THR A 78 10.93 6.84 4.76
N GLU A 79 11.27 6.63 3.49
CA GLU A 79 12.45 7.26 2.86
C GLU A 79 12.35 8.79 2.90
N LEU A 80 11.16 9.34 2.64
CA LEU A 80 10.94 10.79 2.73
C LEU A 80 11.20 11.32 4.15
N ILE A 81 10.72 10.64 5.19
CA ILE A 81 10.96 11.04 6.59
C ILE A 81 12.45 11.02 6.91
N LYS A 82 13.19 10.00 6.45
CA LYS A 82 14.65 9.93 6.58
C LYS A 82 15.37 11.10 5.90
N LYS A 83 14.76 11.67 4.86
CA LYS A 83 15.23 12.86 4.12
C LYS A 83 14.69 14.18 4.66
N GLY A 84 14.09 14.17 5.85
CA GLY A 84 13.62 15.38 6.53
C GLY A 84 12.23 15.85 6.11
N TRP A 85 11.47 15.05 5.38
CA TRP A 85 10.08 15.37 5.10
C TRP A 85 9.20 15.25 6.35
N LYS A 86 8.28 16.20 6.51
CA LYS A 86 7.14 16.07 7.42
C LYS A 86 6.06 15.26 6.71
N VAL A 87 5.68 14.13 7.28
CA VAL A 87 4.66 13.25 6.70
C VAL A 87 3.48 13.16 7.66
N HIS A 88 2.34 13.65 7.19
CA HIS A 88 1.07 13.63 7.89
C HIS A 88 0.18 12.52 7.32
N PHE A 89 -0.76 12.03 8.12
CA PHE A 89 -1.63 10.92 7.75
C PHE A 89 -3.09 11.22 8.10
N LEU A 90 -3.99 10.93 7.17
CA LEU A 90 -5.44 11.04 7.31
C LEU A 90 -6.11 9.73 6.87
N SER A 91 -6.93 9.17 7.75
CA SER A 91 -7.81 8.04 7.42
C SER A 91 -9.18 8.16 8.08
N PHE A 92 -10.15 7.39 7.56
CA PHE A 92 -11.55 7.46 7.96
C PHE A 92 -12.01 6.15 8.60
N TYR A 93 -12.83 6.27 9.64
CA TYR A 93 -13.37 5.16 10.41
C TYR A 93 -14.90 5.18 10.35
N GLY A 94 -15.45 4.28 9.54
CA GLY A 94 -16.88 4.15 9.31
C GLY A 94 -17.63 3.32 10.35
N LYS A 95 -18.93 3.15 10.09
CA LYS A 95 -19.83 2.31 10.90
C LYS A 95 -19.68 0.81 10.62
N TRP A 96 -19.24 0.45 9.42
CA TRP A 96 -19.02 -0.95 9.07
C TRP A 96 -17.86 -1.51 9.90
N ARG A 97 -18.11 -2.62 10.61
CA ARG A 97 -17.17 -3.22 11.56
C ARG A 97 -16.66 -2.24 12.63
N LYS A 98 -17.50 -1.31 13.09
CA LYS A 98 -17.14 -0.29 14.10
C LYS A 98 -16.48 -0.86 15.35
N GLN A 99 -16.81 -2.08 15.76
CA GLN A 99 -16.20 -2.77 16.90
C GLN A 99 -14.69 -2.97 16.76
N ASP A 100 -14.17 -2.99 15.52
CA ASP A 100 -12.75 -3.16 15.24
C ASP A 100 -11.98 -1.83 15.27
N ASN A 101 -12.68 -0.68 15.17
CA ASN A 101 -12.07 0.64 15.08
C ASN A 101 -11.10 0.94 16.25
N PRO A 102 -11.41 0.64 17.53
CA PRO A 102 -10.48 0.91 18.63
C PRO A 102 -9.15 0.14 18.49
N LEU A 103 -9.19 -1.10 18.00
CA LEU A 103 -7.97 -1.87 17.74
C LEU A 103 -7.20 -1.29 16.56
N ARG A 104 -7.90 -1.01 15.45
CA ARG A 104 -7.29 -0.45 14.24
C ARG A 104 -6.59 0.89 14.52
N LYS A 105 -7.23 1.81 15.26
CA LYS A 105 -6.61 3.09 15.63
C LYS A 105 -5.32 2.91 16.44
N LYS A 106 -5.30 1.97 17.39
CA LYS A 106 -4.07 1.62 18.15
C LYS A 106 -2.97 1.03 17.25
N GLU A 107 -3.35 0.26 16.23
CA GLU A 107 -2.38 -0.24 15.23
C GLU A 107 -1.78 0.91 14.44
N VAL A 108 -2.58 1.90 14.03
CA VAL A 108 -2.08 3.11 13.34
C VAL A 108 -1.19 3.96 14.25
N GLU A 109 -1.54 4.15 15.52
CA GLU A 109 -0.67 4.83 16.48
C GLU A 109 0.70 4.12 16.62
N HIS A 110 0.70 2.79 16.56
CA HIS A 110 1.95 2.02 16.57
C HIS A 110 2.73 2.19 15.27
N VAL A 111 2.06 2.15 14.12
CA VAL A 111 2.65 2.42 12.79
C VAL A 111 3.26 3.82 12.74
N ALA A 112 2.56 4.83 13.23
CA ALA A 112 3.04 6.20 13.30
C ALA A 112 4.35 6.31 14.07
N LYS A 113 4.50 5.55 15.17
CA LYS A 113 5.75 5.48 15.95
C LYS A 113 6.86 4.76 15.19
N ILE A 114 6.57 3.66 14.49
CA ILE A 114 7.56 2.91 13.69
C ILE A 114 8.11 3.80 12.57
N GLN A 115 7.22 4.49 11.88
CA GLN A 115 7.54 5.29 10.71
C GLN A 115 8.03 6.71 11.05
N ASN A 116 7.80 7.17 12.29
CA ASN A 116 8.03 8.54 12.74
C ASN A 116 7.18 9.57 11.96
N LEU A 117 5.88 9.28 11.81
CA LEU A 117 4.92 10.22 11.22
C LEU A 117 4.80 11.49 12.06
N THR A 118 4.68 12.63 11.39
CA THR A 118 4.59 13.95 12.05
C THR A 118 3.25 14.14 12.75
N SER A 119 2.17 13.67 12.15
CA SER A 119 0.85 13.61 12.81
C SER A 119 -0.06 12.58 12.16
N ILE A 120 -1.07 12.16 12.91
CA ILE A 120 -2.15 11.29 12.44
C ILE A 120 -3.50 11.92 12.76
N ASP A 121 -4.39 11.95 11.77
CA ASP A 121 -5.79 12.37 11.89
C ASP A 121 -6.68 11.15 11.60
N LEU A 122 -7.21 10.53 12.67
CA LEU A 122 -8.01 9.29 12.61
C LEU A 122 -9.50 9.62 12.80
N ILE A 123 -10.17 9.96 11.70
CA ILE A 123 -11.49 10.60 11.75
C ILE A 123 -12.60 9.57 11.86
N ASP A 124 -13.45 9.67 12.89
CA ASP A 124 -14.71 8.90 12.99
C ASP A 124 -15.75 9.45 12.01
N PHE A 125 -15.60 9.09 10.75
CA PHE A 125 -16.45 9.50 9.65
C PHE A 125 -16.82 8.30 8.77
N SER A 126 -18.11 8.03 8.66
CA SER A 126 -18.65 7.05 7.72
C SER A 126 -18.77 7.70 6.35
N ILE A 127 -17.89 7.32 5.43
CA ILE A 127 -17.91 7.75 4.02
C ILE A 127 -19.24 7.35 3.38
N GLN A 128 -19.69 6.11 3.62
CA GLN A 128 -21.01 5.64 3.22
C GLN A 128 -22.15 6.43 3.89
N LYS A 129 -23.19 6.73 3.09
CA LYS A 129 -24.44 7.35 3.53
C LYS A 129 -25.30 6.39 4.35
N THR A 130 -25.33 5.11 3.95
CA THR A 130 -26.14 4.07 4.60
C THR A 130 -25.28 2.88 5.02
N ASP A 131 -25.71 2.15 6.05
CA ASP A 131 -25.13 0.89 6.53
C ASP A 131 -25.96 -0.34 6.11
N THR A 132 -26.99 -0.14 5.28
CA THR A 132 -27.89 -1.21 4.81
C THR A 132 -27.36 -1.99 3.59
N VAL A 133 -26.25 -1.55 2.99
CA VAL A 133 -25.65 -2.25 1.85
C VAL A 133 -25.00 -3.54 2.36
N LYS A 134 -25.47 -4.69 1.84
CA LYS A 134 -24.98 -6.02 2.24
C LYS A 134 -23.50 -6.23 1.91
N GLU A 135 -23.05 -5.67 0.78
CA GLU A 135 -21.68 -5.83 0.27
C GLU A 135 -21.06 -4.46 -0.03
N PRO A 136 -20.72 -3.66 1.01
CA PRO A 136 -20.26 -2.29 0.84
C PRO A 136 -18.88 -2.17 0.17
N TRP A 137 -18.18 -3.30 0.02
CA TRP A 137 -16.89 -3.41 -0.68
C TRP A 137 -17.03 -3.62 -2.19
N MET A 138 -18.24 -3.85 -2.71
CA MET A 138 -18.47 -4.07 -4.13
C MET A 138 -18.53 -2.74 -4.89
N PRO A 139 -17.94 -2.67 -6.10
CA PRO A 139 -17.90 -1.44 -6.89
C PRO A 139 -19.31 -0.98 -7.29
N VAL A 140 -19.55 0.32 -7.22
CA VAL A 140 -20.74 1.01 -7.74
C VAL A 140 -20.31 2.01 -8.80
N PRO A 141 -21.10 2.33 -9.84
CA PRO A 141 -20.69 3.28 -10.88
C PRO A 141 -20.30 4.65 -10.31
N TYR A 142 -19.32 5.34 -10.91
CA TYR A 142 -18.89 6.68 -10.48
C TYR A 142 -20.04 7.69 -10.44
N SER A 143 -20.95 7.62 -11.42
CA SER A 143 -22.15 8.47 -11.48
C SER A 143 -23.07 8.30 -10.27
N GLU A 144 -23.00 7.16 -9.59
CA GLU A 144 -23.80 6.83 -8.41
C GLU A 144 -23.08 7.19 -7.10
N PHE A 145 -21.81 7.61 -7.11
CA PHE A 145 -21.09 7.98 -5.88
C PHE A 145 -21.84 8.99 -5.02
N PRO A 146 -22.48 10.05 -5.57
CA PRO A 146 -23.30 10.96 -4.77
C PRO A 146 -24.47 10.28 -4.05
N ASN A 147 -24.97 9.14 -4.54
CA ASN A 147 -26.08 8.40 -3.92
C ASN A 147 -25.60 7.50 -2.78
N TYR A 148 -24.37 6.99 -2.85
CA TYR A 148 -23.81 6.06 -1.86
C TYR A 148 -22.91 6.72 -0.81
N PHE A 149 -22.26 7.85 -1.14
CA PHE A 149 -21.19 8.44 -0.33
C PHE A 149 -21.48 9.90 0.04
N LYS A 150 -20.98 10.31 1.22
CA LYS A 150 -21.06 11.67 1.73
C LYS A 150 -19.96 12.56 1.12
N ILE A 151 -20.02 12.74 -0.20
CA ILE A 151 -18.99 13.41 -1.00
C ILE A 151 -18.65 14.80 -0.46
N ASP A 152 -19.64 15.67 -0.23
CA ASP A 152 -19.38 17.05 0.23
C ASP A 152 -18.67 17.09 1.59
N SER A 153 -19.13 16.28 2.55
CA SER A 153 -18.48 16.18 3.87
C SER A 153 -17.06 15.62 3.76
N LEU A 154 -16.84 14.63 2.89
CA LEU A 154 -15.53 14.05 2.65
C LEU A 154 -14.56 15.09 2.05
N LYS A 155 -15.02 15.85 1.05
CA LYS A 155 -14.24 16.94 0.44
C LYS A 155 -13.86 18.02 1.46
N ILE A 156 -14.79 18.42 2.33
CA ILE A 156 -14.51 19.37 3.42
C ILE A 156 -13.41 18.83 4.36
N LEU A 157 -13.49 17.56 4.76
CA LEU A 157 -12.47 16.96 5.63
C LEU A 157 -11.08 16.91 4.95
N ILE A 158 -11.04 16.56 3.67
CA ILE A 158 -9.82 16.56 2.86
C ILE A 158 -9.25 17.98 2.73
N GLN A 159 -10.10 18.96 2.39
CA GLN A 159 -9.70 20.37 2.27
C GLN A 159 -9.16 20.90 3.60
N ASN A 160 -9.80 20.60 4.72
CA ASN A 160 -9.33 20.99 6.04
C ASN A 160 -7.94 20.42 6.35
N ALA A 161 -7.68 19.16 5.99
CA ALA A 161 -6.37 18.55 6.18
C ALA A 161 -5.30 19.19 5.28
N ILE A 162 -5.62 19.47 4.01
CA ILE A 162 -4.72 20.17 3.09
C ILE A 162 -4.39 21.57 3.64
N ASN A 163 -5.40 22.33 4.05
CA ASN A 163 -5.22 23.67 4.61
C ASN A 163 -4.40 23.67 5.91
N LYS A 164 -4.62 22.66 6.77
CA LYS A 164 -3.91 22.48 8.04
C LYS A 164 -2.44 22.15 7.85
N TYR A 165 -2.13 21.23 6.94
CA TYR A 165 -0.79 20.67 6.79
C TYR A 165 0.06 21.31 5.70
N GLN A 166 -0.56 22.00 4.76
CA GLN A 166 0.11 22.64 3.62
C GLN A 166 1.07 21.71 2.85
N PRO A 167 0.65 20.50 2.46
CA PRO A 167 1.52 19.54 1.80
C PRO A 167 1.83 19.94 0.36
N SER A 168 3.08 19.72 -0.10
CA SER A 168 3.42 19.81 -1.52
C SER A 168 3.01 18.58 -2.32
N VAL A 169 2.90 17.43 -1.63
CA VAL A 169 2.50 16.16 -2.24
C VAL A 169 1.46 15.42 -1.41
N ILE A 170 0.53 14.77 -2.10
CA ILE A 170 -0.42 13.85 -1.49
C ILE A 170 -0.12 12.42 -1.95
N PHE A 171 -0.14 11.46 -1.03
CA PHE A 171 -0.13 10.03 -1.33
C PHE A 171 -1.52 9.44 -1.12
N SER A 172 -2.03 8.69 -2.12
CA SER A 172 -3.31 8.01 -2.04
C SER A 172 -3.33 6.74 -2.91
N LEU A 173 -4.48 6.11 -3.05
CA LEU A 173 -4.71 5.06 -4.05
C LEU A 173 -5.13 5.70 -5.39
N ASP A 174 -5.27 4.89 -6.44
CA ASP A 174 -5.70 5.38 -7.74
C ASP A 174 -7.21 5.67 -7.80
N ASN A 175 -7.58 6.70 -8.56
CA ASN A 175 -8.97 7.10 -8.74
C ASN A 175 -9.66 6.40 -9.92
N ILE A 176 -9.04 5.42 -10.59
CA ILE A 176 -9.64 4.72 -11.74
C ILE A 176 -10.29 3.40 -11.32
N THR A 177 -9.62 2.67 -10.43
CA THR A 177 -10.07 1.39 -9.88
C THR A 177 -10.11 1.37 -8.36
N GLY A 178 -9.53 2.35 -7.66
CA GLY A 178 -9.48 2.33 -6.21
C GLY A 178 -8.64 1.16 -5.69
N ALA A 179 -7.48 0.94 -6.31
CA ALA A 179 -6.69 -0.28 -6.23
C ALA A 179 -7.43 -1.53 -6.75
N TYR A 180 -8.00 -2.33 -5.85
CA TYR A 180 -8.61 -3.61 -6.21
C TYR A 180 -10.13 -3.53 -6.45
N GLY A 181 -10.68 -2.32 -6.60
CA GLY A 181 -12.10 -2.13 -6.90
C GLY A 181 -12.98 -1.73 -5.72
N HIS A 182 -12.42 -1.44 -4.55
CA HIS A 182 -13.21 -1.00 -3.41
C HIS A 182 -13.73 0.43 -3.67
N PRO A 183 -15.06 0.67 -3.62
CA PRO A 183 -15.60 1.94 -4.10
C PRO A 183 -15.21 3.13 -3.21
N GLU A 184 -15.02 2.93 -1.90
CA GLU A 184 -14.51 3.99 -1.03
C GLU A 184 -13.10 4.44 -1.39
N HIS A 185 -12.24 3.55 -1.91
CA HIS A 185 -10.89 3.91 -2.34
C HIS A 185 -10.94 4.84 -3.55
N ALA A 186 -11.74 4.47 -4.55
CA ALA A 186 -11.97 5.27 -5.74
C ALA A 186 -12.62 6.62 -5.40
N CYS A 187 -13.63 6.61 -4.51
CA CYS A 187 -14.33 7.79 -4.02
C CYS A 187 -13.38 8.77 -3.30
N VAL A 188 -12.61 8.31 -2.32
CA VAL A 188 -11.63 9.16 -1.61
C VAL A 188 -10.61 9.73 -2.58
N SER A 189 -10.06 8.90 -3.46
CA SER A 189 -9.06 9.32 -4.44
C SER A 189 -9.60 10.36 -5.42
N GLN A 190 -10.87 10.22 -5.85
CA GLN A 190 -11.54 11.20 -6.69
C GLN A 190 -11.80 12.51 -5.94
N CYS A 191 -12.29 12.45 -4.70
CA CYS A 191 -12.50 13.64 -3.87
C CYS A 191 -11.21 14.43 -3.64
N ILE A 192 -10.06 13.76 -3.49
CA ILE A 192 -8.75 14.43 -3.38
C ILE A 192 -8.47 15.23 -4.66
N ILE A 193 -8.65 14.61 -5.83
CA ILE A 193 -8.43 15.27 -7.12
C ILE A 193 -9.38 16.46 -7.30
N ASP A 194 -10.65 16.29 -6.95
CA ASP A 194 -11.66 17.34 -7.08
C ASP A 194 -11.32 18.54 -6.19
N VAL A 195 -11.00 18.30 -4.91
CA VAL A 195 -10.58 19.37 -3.98
C VAL A 195 -9.32 20.06 -4.51
N CYS A 196 -8.33 19.31 -4.98
CA CYS A 196 -7.11 19.90 -5.52
C CYS A 196 -7.38 20.75 -6.76
N ASN A 197 -8.23 20.30 -7.68
CA ASN A 197 -8.60 21.05 -8.88
C ASN A 197 -9.42 22.30 -8.58
N GLU A 198 -10.27 22.27 -7.57
CA GLU A 198 -11.07 23.41 -7.12
C GLU A 198 -10.23 24.47 -6.42
N GLN A 199 -9.13 24.07 -5.79
CA GLN A 199 -8.29 24.96 -4.98
C GLN A 199 -6.99 25.40 -5.68
N LYS A 200 -6.58 24.77 -6.80
CA LYS A 200 -5.28 25.04 -7.46
C LYS A 200 -5.02 26.48 -7.92
N LEU A 201 -6.07 27.29 -8.03
CA LEU A 201 -5.95 28.73 -8.39
C LEU A 201 -5.89 29.64 -7.15
N SER A 202 -6.01 29.09 -5.94
CA SER A 202 -5.84 29.85 -4.70
C SER A 202 -4.36 30.06 -4.41
N ASP A 203 -3.96 31.30 -4.12
CA ASP A 203 -2.58 31.67 -3.80
C ASP A 203 -2.01 30.91 -2.58
N SER A 204 -2.89 30.43 -1.70
CA SER A 204 -2.54 29.66 -0.50
C SER A 204 -2.48 28.15 -0.74
N PHE A 205 -2.72 27.66 -1.95
CA PHE A 205 -2.79 26.23 -2.23
C PHE A 205 -1.40 25.63 -2.46
N SER A 206 -1.04 24.63 -1.65
CA SER A 206 0.32 24.09 -1.58
C SER A 206 0.57 22.83 -2.41
N VAL A 207 -0.48 22.09 -2.81
CA VAL A 207 -0.30 20.77 -3.43
C VAL A 207 0.12 20.90 -4.89
N ASN A 208 1.28 20.35 -5.22
CA ASN A 208 1.81 20.33 -6.58
C ASN A 208 1.52 18.99 -7.28
N LYS A 209 1.61 17.86 -6.54
CA LYS A 209 1.48 16.51 -7.10
C LYS A 209 0.69 15.57 -6.21
N ILE A 210 -0.08 14.67 -6.83
CA ILE A 210 -0.69 13.51 -6.17
C ILE A 210 0.01 12.25 -6.69
N TYR A 211 0.54 11.46 -5.76
CA TYR A 211 1.15 10.15 -5.98
C TYR A 211 0.10 9.09 -5.67
N GLN A 212 -0.47 8.50 -6.71
CA GLN A 212 -1.43 7.40 -6.60
C GLN A 212 -0.69 6.07 -6.65
N ALA A 213 -0.70 5.32 -5.56
CA ALA A 213 -0.07 4.00 -5.51
C ALA A 213 -0.80 3.04 -6.44
N VAL A 214 -0.03 2.40 -7.32
CA VAL A 214 -0.54 1.46 -8.33
C VAL A 214 0.37 0.25 -8.44
N TYR A 215 -0.15 -0.82 -9.04
CA TYR A 215 0.66 -1.94 -9.48
C TYR A 215 1.07 -1.77 -10.93
N THR A 216 2.24 -2.32 -11.27
CA THR A 216 2.59 -2.55 -12.68
C THR A 216 1.62 -3.56 -13.29
N LYS A 217 1.59 -3.69 -14.62
CA LYS A 217 0.73 -4.66 -15.29
C LYS A 217 0.98 -6.09 -14.80
N THR A 218 2.24 -6.51 -14.68
CA THR A 218 2.64 -7.82 -14.15
C THR A 218 2.12 -8.04 -12.73
N MET A 219 2.31 -7.06 -11.84
CA MET A 219 1.82 -7.14 -10.46
C MET A 219 0.29 -7.18 -10.43
N ASN A 220 -0.38 -6.42 -11.28
CA ASN A 220 -1.83 -6.38 -11.37
C ASN A 220 -2.39 -7.76 -11.74
N GLU A 221 -1.89 -8.34 -12.83
CA GLU A 221 -2.29 -9.65 -13.34
C GLU A 221 -2.03 -10.75 -12.32
N ASN A 222 -0.83 -10.79 -11.73
CA ASN A 222 -0.41 -11.91 -10.89
C ASN A 222 -0.87 -11.79 -9.43
N ILE A 223 -1.17 -10.59 -8.90
CA ILE A 223 -1.57 -10.41 -7.50
C ILE A 223 -3.08 -10.28 -7.36
N ILE A 224 -3.74 -9.48 -8.21
CA ILE A 224 -5.16 -9.12 -8.04
C ILE A 224 -6.05 -9.46 -9.23
N GLY A 225 -5.49 -9.93 -10.35
CA GLY A 225 -6.22 -10.17 -11.59
C GLY A 225 -7.45 -11.07 -11.44
N ASP A 226 -7.35 -12.07 -10.56
CA ASP A 226 -8.40 -13.06 -10.29
C ASP A 226 -9.31 -12.71 -9.10
N VAL A 227 -9.11 -11.56 -8.46
CA VAL A 227 -9.96 -11.15 -7.33
C VAL A 227 -11.35 -10.78 -7.84
N PRO A 228 -12.45 -11.42 -7.37
CA PRO A 228 -13.79 -11.19 -7.92
C PRO A 228 -14.27 -9.74 -7.88
N VAL A 229 -13.95 -9.03 -6.79
CA VAL A 229 -14.25 -7.59 -6.64
C VAL A 229 -13.56 -6.78 -7.73
N TYR A 230 -12.31 -7.12 -8.03
CA TYR A 230 -11.51 -6.42 -9.03
C TYR A 230 -12.00 -6.66 -10.47
N ILE A 231 -12.35 -7.91 -10.79
CA ILE A 231 -12.98 -8.27 -12.07
C ILE A 231 -14.28 -7.48 -12.26
N THR A 232 -15.06 -7.33 -11.19
CA THR A 232 -16.32 -6.58 -11.23
C THR A 232 -16.05 -5.08 -11.41
N ALA A 233 -15.03 -4.55 -10.73
CA ALA A 233 -14.67 -3.14 -10.79
C ALA A 233 -14.22 -2.73 -12.18
N LYS A 234 -13.42 -3.57 -12.87
CA LYS A 234 -13.05 -3.34 -14.28
C LYS A 234 -14.28 -3.14 -15.18
N LYS A 235 -15.34 -3.93 -14.97
CA LYS A 235 -16.59 -3.80 -15.73
C LYS A 235 -17.39 -2.55 -15.34
N VAL A 236 -17.58 -2.33 -14.04
CA VAL A 236 -18.39 -1.21 -13.52
C VAL A 236 -17.74 0.15 -13.81
N TYR A 237 -16.42 0.23 -13.73
CA TYR A 237 -15.64 1.44 -13.98
C TYR A 237 -15.18 1.60 -15.43
N ASN A 238 -15.49 0.63 -16.30
CA ASN A 238 -15.04 0.59 -17.69
C ASN A 238 -13.51 0.82 -17.79
N ALA A 239 -12.76 0.04 -17.02
CA ALA A 239 -11.31 0.14 -16.89
C ALA A 239 -10.63 -1.19 -17.24
N ASP A 240 -9.52 -1.13 -17.98
CA ASP A 240 -8.73 -2.31 -18.33
C ASP A 240 -7.94 -2.88 -17.14
N GLY A 241 -7.70 -2.04 -16.13
CA GLY A 241 -7.00 -2.39 -14.91
C GLY A 241 -6.64 -1.15 -14.09
N MET A 242 -5.73 -1.29 -13.11
CA MET A 242 -5.12 -0.12 -12.47
C MET A 242 -4.36 0.66 -13.55
N PRO A 243 -4.29 1.99 -13.44
CA PRO A 243 -3.55 2.78 -14.40
C PRO A 243 -2.05 2.46 -14.31
N ASN A 244 -1.35 2.59 -15.44
CA ASN A 244 0.10 2.36 -15.48
C ASN A 244 0.83 3.34 -14.56
N PRO A 245 1.91 2.92 -13.90
CA PRO A 245 2.80 3.83 -13.20
C PRO A 245 3.45 4.85 -14.15
N ASP A 246 3.66 6.06 -13.64
CA ASP A 246 4.50 7.06 -14.28
C ASP A 246 5.93 7.03 -13.73
N VAL A 247 6.09 6.62 -12.46
CA VAL A 247 7.38 6.53 -11.78
C VAL A 247 7.52 5.28 -10.91
N GLU A 248 8.77 4.88 -10.67
CA GLU A 248 9.17 3.92 -9.64
C GLU A 248 10.07 4.58 -8.59
N ILE A 249 9.93 4.12 -7.34
CA ILE A 249 10.76 4.56 -6.21
C ILE A 249 11.36 3.33 -5.53
N ASN A 250 12.68 3.30 -5.39
CA ASN A 250 13.36 2.23 -4.64
C ASN A 250 13.12 2.44 -3.14
N ILE A 251 12.65 1.39 -2.47
CA ILE A 251 12.29 1.42 -1.04
C ILE A 251 13.14 0.47 -0.20
N TYR A 252 14.21 -0.11 -0.76
CA TYR A 252 15.02 -1.11 -0.06
C TYR A 252 15.67 -0.52 1.20
N GLY A 253 16.06 0.75 1.17
CA GLY A 253 16.58 1.49 2.32
C GLY A 253 15.61 1.57 3.52
N SER A 254 14.32 1.35 3.28
CA SER A 254 13.24 1.36 4.28
C SER A 254 12.52 0.01 4.38
N ALA A 255 13.12 -1.05 3.85
CA ALA A 255 12.54 -2.40 3.85
C ALA A 255 12.25 -2.92 5.26
N LYS A 256 13.13 -2.63 6.22
CA LYS A 256 12.98 -3.08 7.61
C LYS A 256 11.77 -2.42 8.28
N GLU A 257 11.64 -1.11 8.11
CA GLU A 257 10.54 -0.29 8.63
C GLU A 257 9.23 -0.66 7.95
N LYS A 258 9.20 -0.74 6.60
CA LYS A 258 8.02 -1.22 5.87
C LYS A 258 7.56 -2.59 6.36
N LYS A 259 8.49 -3.52 6.56
CA LYS A 259 8.16 -4.83 7.13
C LYS A 259 7.55 -4.74 8.53
N ALA A 260 8.09 -3.87 9.38
CA ALA A 260 7.58 -3.64 10.73
C ALA A 260 6.17 -3.03 10.69
N ILE A 261 5.93 -2.04 9.81
CA ILE A 261 4.62 -1.43 9.55
C ILE A 261 3.61 -2.50 9.13
N MET A 262 3.92 -3.32 8.12
CA MET A 262 3.04 -4.40 7.66
C MET A 262 2.72 -5.44 8.76
N ASN A 263 3.62 -5.63 9.73
CA ASN A 263 3.41 -6.55 10.85
C ASN A 263 2.59 -5.90 11.99
N ALA A 264 2.57 -4.56 12.07
CA ALA A 264 1.83 -3.80 13.08
C ALA A 264 0.31 -3.83 12.85
N TYR A 265 -0.14 -3.88 11.59
CA TYR A 265 -1.55 -4.10 11.23
C TYR A 265 -1.99 -5.56 11.45
N LYS A 266 -2.07 -5.99 12.71
CA LYS A 266 -2.39 -7.38 13.07
C LYS A 266 -3.82 -7.74 12.66
N SER A 267 -4.76 -6.84 12.84
CA SER A 267 -6.18 -7.01 12.48
C SER A 267 -6.39 -7.16 10.97
N GLN A 268 -5.49 -6.59 10.15
CA GLN A 268 -5.61 -6.56 8.68
C GLN A 268 -4.75 -7.61 7.97
N LYS A 269 -4.02 -8.48 8.69
CA LYS A 269 -3.14 -9.51 8.11
C LYS A 269 -3.81 -10.35 7.02
N ARG A 270 -5.10 -10.67 7.17
CA ARG A 270 -5.86 -11.43 6.17
C ARG A 270 -5.98 -10.67 4.84
N ASN A 271 -6.22 -9.37 4.89
CA ASN A 271 -6.32 -8.52 3.71
C ASN A 271 -4.93 -8.28 3.13
N LEU A 272 -3.93 -7.99 3.98
CA LEU A 272 -2.55 -7.76 3.52
C LEU A 272 -1.97 -8.94 2.75
N LYS A 273 -2.24 -10.19 3.17
CA LYS A 273 -1.77 -11.38 2.43
C LYS A 273 -2.34 -11.50 1.01
N LYS A 274 -3.48 -10.85 0.71
CA LYS A 274 -4.07 -10.85 -0.64
C LYS A 274 -3.29 -9.93 -1.58
N PHE A 275 -2.81 -8.80 -1.06
CA PHE A 275 -2.15 -7.76 -1.87
C PHE A 275 -0.62 -7.82 -1.78
N TRP A 276 -0.09 -8.41 -0.72
CA TRP A 276 1.34 -8.58 -0.50
C TRP A 276 1.64 -10.07 -0.30
N PRO A 277 1.69 -10.85 -1.39
CA PRO A 277 1.77 -12.30 -1.29
C PRO A 277 3.04 -12.69 -0.55
N TYR A 278 2.90 -13.58 0.44
CA TYR A 278 3.99 -14.16 1.24
C TYR A 278 4.89 -13.16 1.97
N TYR A 279 4.47 -11.90 2.14
CA TYR A 279 5.26 -10.90 2.86
C TYR A 279 5.65 -11.38 4.27
N ASN A 280 4.82 -12.22 4.90
CA ASN A 280 4.99 -12.73 6.26
C ASN A 280 5.82 -14.01 6.36
N TRP A 281 6.29 -14.60 5.25
CA TRP A 281 7.11 -15.82 5.26
C TRP A 281 8.60 -15.54 5.31
N TYR A 282 9.01 -14.39 4.78
CA TYR A 282 10.41 -14.04 4.61
C TYR A 282 10.81 -12.85 5.49
N PRO A 283 12.07 -12.79 5.94
CA PRO A 283 12.62 -11.58 6.54
C PRO A 283 12.64 -10.45 5.49
N TYR A 284 12.65 -9.20 5.97
CA TYR A 284 12.61 -8.02 5.11
C TYR A 284 13.72 -8.03 4.05
N SER A 285 14.92 -8.48 4.42
CA SER A 285 16.12 -8.52 3.57
C SER A 285 16.04 -9.50 2.41
N ILE A 286 15.11 -10.46 2.46
CA ILE A 286 14.83 -11.39 1.35
C ILE A 286 13.62 -10.89 0.57
N TYR A 287 12.51 -10.60 1.25
CA TYR A 287 11.27 -10.21 0.59
C TYR A 287 11.43 -8.92 -0.24
N PHE A 288 12.00 -7.88 0.37
CA PHE A 288 12.15 -6.59 -0.30
C PHE A 288 13.37 -6.52 -1.22
N LYS A 289 14.15 -7.60 -1.40
CA LYS A 289 15.04 -7.72 -2.57
C LYS A 289 14.25 -8.04 -3.84
N ILE A 290 13.10 -8.68 -3.70
CA ILE A 290 12.20 -8.98 -4.81
C ILE A 290 11.30 -7.77 -5.05
N PHE A 291 10.60 -7.30 -4.01
CA PHE A 291 9.69 -6.16 -4.08
C PHE A 291 10.35 -4.85 -3.65
N ASP A 292 11.48 -4.50 -4.26
CA ASP A 292 12.34 -3.38 -3.85
C ASP A 292 11.81 -2.00 -4.26
N LYS A 293 10.64 -1.93 -4.89
CA LYS A 293 10.07 -0.71 -5.46
C LYS A 293 8.60 -0.52 -5.08
N GLU A 294 8.21 0.74 -4.96
CA GLU A 294 6.82 1.18 -5.02
C GLU A 294 6.61 1.97 -6.32
N TYR A 295 5.41 1.87 -6.88
CA TYR A 295 5.07 2.43 -8.18
C TYR A 295 3.92 3.41 -8.03
N PHE A 296 4.00 4.54 -8.74
CA PHE A 296 3.02 5.59 -8.63
C PHE A 296 2.61 6.12 -9.99
N ARG A 297 1.31 6.37 -10.15
CA ARG A 297 0.79 7.31 -11.14
C ARG A 297 0.82 8.71 -10.54
N ILE A 298 1.24 9.69 -11.33
CA ILE A 298 1.41 11.08 -10.93
C ILE A 298 0.33 11.94 -11.56
N ILE A 299 -0.43 12.63 -10.72
CA ILE A 299 -1.33 13.71 -11.15
C ILE A 299 -0.68 15.04 -10.78
N ASN A 300 -0.37 15.84 -11.79
CA ASN A 300 0.16 17.19 -11.59
C ASN A 300 -1.01 18.17 -11.40
N ILE A 301 -1.03 18.89 -10.27
CA ILE A 301 -2.10 19.84 -9.92
C ILE A 301 -1.72 21.26 -10.33
N ASN A 302 -0.54 21.70 -9.89
CA ASN A 302 0.00 22.99 -10.25
C ASN A 302 0.82 22.84 -11.54
N LYS A 303 0.16 23.06 -12.68
CA LYS A 303 0.87 23.56 -13.86
C LYS A 303 0.79 25.08 -13.83
N GLN A 304 1.79 25.73 -13.24
CA GLN A 304 2.16 27.06 -13.69
C GLN A 304 3.28 26.87 -14.72
N ASN A 305 2.90 27.11 -15.99
CA ASN A 305 3.72 27.33 -17.19
C ASN A 305 4.97 26.48 -17.40
#